data_AF-A0A0R2M574-F1
#
_entry.id   AF-A0A0R2M574-F1
#
_cell.length_a   1.000
_cell.length_b   1.000
_cell.length_c   1.000
_cell.angle_alpha   90.00
_cell.angle_beta   90.00
_cell.angle_gamma   90.00
#
_symmetry.space_group_name_H-M   'P 1'
#
loop_
_entity.id
_entity.type
_entity.pdbx_description
1 polymer ?
#
loop_
_entity_poly.entity_id
_entity_poly.type
_entity_poly.pdbx_seq_one_letter_code
_entity_poly.pdbx_strand_id
1 'polypeptide(L)' 'MSEQDQVAWAIQALKDLRADGNQYTIDGIIKVLSDQQAEIESLQGSMEGQLWSPTSWHQDQAAQRQAKKEQ' A
#
# COMPACT_ATOMS: atom_id res chain seq x y z
N MET A 1 7.12 12.84 -5.18
CA MET A 1 5.71 12.63 -4.81
C MET A 1 5.56 11.17 -4.44
N SER A 2 4.89 10.89 -3.32
CA SER A 2 4.57 9.51 -2.94
C SER A 2 3.52 8.91 -3.89
N GLU A 3 3.29 7.61 -3.81
CA GLU A 3 2.22 6.93 -4.56
C GLU A 3 0.84 7.44 -4.14
N GLN A 4 0.60 7.61 -2.83
CA GLN A 4 -0.62 8.20 -2.31
C GLN A 4 -0.87 9.62 -2.84
N ASP A 5 0.17 10.44 -2.96
CA ASP A 5 0.05 11.78 -3.55
C ASP A 5 -0.35 11.71 -5.04
N GLN A 6 0.14 10.71 -5.77
CA GLN A 6 -0.19 10.50 -7.18
C GLN A 6 -1.63 10.04 -7.36
N VAL A 7 -2.11 9.12 -6.51
CA VAL A 7 -3.51 8.68 -6.53
C VAL A 7 -4.46 9.82 -6.17
N ALA A 8 -4.12 10.60 -5.14
CA ALA A 8 -4.90 11.76 -4.73
C ALA A 8 -4.98 12.81 -5.87
N TRP A 9 -3.85 13.09 -6.51
CA TRP A 9 -3.81 13.97 -7.68
C TRP A 9 -4.66 13.44 -8.83
N ALA A 10 -4.56 12.14 -9.16
CA ALA A 10 -5.30 11.53 -10.26
C ALA A 10 -6.81 11.56 -10.02
N ILE A 11 -7.25 11.27 -8.79
CA ILE A 11 -8.66 11.38 -8.40
C ILE A 11 -9.16 12.81 -8.56
N GLN A 12 -8.36 13.81 -8.17
CA GLN A 12 -8.75 15.21 -8.33
C GLN A 12 -8.86 15.60 -9.81
N ALA A 13 -7.87 15.23 -10.63
CA ALA A 13 -7.92 15.48 -12.07
C ALA A 13 -9.13 14.83 -12.75
N LEU A 14 -9.50 13.62 -12.33
CA LEU A 14 -10.69 12.93 -12.82
C LEU A 14 -11.98 13.64 -12.41
N LYS A 15 -12.06 14.16 -11.18
CA LYS A 15 -13.20 14.98 -10.73
C LYS A 15 -13.33 16.26 -11.57
N ASP A 16 -12.22 16.88 -11.90
CA ASP A 16 -12.20 18.10 -12.71
C ASP A 16 -12.64 17.86 -14.17
N LEU A 17 -12.45 16.63 -14.68
CA LEU A 17 -12.89 16.19 -16.02
C LEU A 17 -14.35 15.72 -16.07
N ARG A 18 -15.04 15.71 -14.92
CA ARG A 18 -16.41 15.20 -14.82
C ARG A 18 -17.41 16.12 -15.51
N ALA A 19 -18.27 15.51 -16.31
CA ALA A 19 -19.36 16.15 -17.04
C ALA A 19 -20.57 15.20 -17.11
N ASP A 20 -21.75 15.73 -17.44
CA ASP A 20 -23.01 14.98 -17.44
C ASP A 20 -22.99 13.75 -18.37
N GLY A 21 -22.13 13.75 -19.39
CA GLY A 21 -21.98 12.64 -20.35
C GLY A 21 -20.96 11.56 -19.95
N ASN A 22 -20.13 11.77 -18.92
CA ASN A 22 -19.07 10.83 -18.54
C ASN A 22 -19.04 10.46 -17.05
N GLN A 23 -20.00 10.97 -16.26
CA GLN A 23 -20.02 10.82 -14.80
C GLN A 23 -19.85 9.38 -14.32
N TYR A 24 -20.57 8.41 -14.91
CA TYR A 24 -20.49 7.01 -14.49
C TYR A 24 -19.13 6.38 -14.79
N THR A 25 -18.53 6.75 -15.93
CA THR A 25 -17.18 6.30 -16.30
C THR A 25 -16.15 6.87 -15.34
N ILE A 26 -16.23 8.18 -15.05
CA ILE A 26 -15.31 8.84 -14.12
C ILE A 26 -15.45 8.29 -12.70
N ASP A 27 -16.68 8.14 -12.21
CA ASP A 27 -16.95 7.60 -10.88
C ASP A 27 -16.44 6.14 -10.78
N GLY A 28 -16.58 5.35 -11.86
CA GLY A 28 -16.02 4.00 -11.95
C GLY A 28 -14.49 3.98 -11.89
N ILE A 29 -13.81 4.86 -12.62
CA ILE A 29 -12.34 4.97 -12.59
C ILE A 29 -11.86 5.40 -11.20
N ILE A 30 -12.50 6.42 -10.60
CA ILE A 30 -12.18 6.88 -9.24
C ILE A 30 -12.34 5.73 -8.24
N LYS A 31 -13.39 4.93 -8.38
CA LYS A 31 -13.60 3.76 -7.52
C LYS A 31 -12.47 2.75 -7.65
N VAL A 32 -12.08 2.38 -8.87
CA VAL A 32 -10.98 1.41 -9.09
C VAL A 32 -9.67 1.92 -8.48
N LEU A 33 -9.33 3.20 -8.66
CA LEU A 33 -8.13 3.78 -8.07
C LEU A 33 -8.17 3.77 -6.54
N SER A 34 -9.33 4.05 -5.95
CA SER A 34 -9.51 4.06 -4.50
C SER A 34 -9.41 2.64 -3.91
N ASP A 35 -10.03 1.66 -4.57
CA ASP A 35 -9.98 0.26 -4.17
C ASP A 35 -8.54 -0.29 -4.27
N GLN A 36 -7.79 0.07 -5.31
CA GLN A 36 -6.37 -0.31 -5.48
C GLN A 36 -5.48 0.31 -4.39
N GLN A 37 -5.69 1.58 -4.05
CA GLN A 37 -4.93 2.24 -2.99
C GLN A 37 -5.17 1.56 -1.63
N ALA A 38 -6.42 1.20 -1.33
CA ALA A 38 -6.76 0.47 -0.11
C ALA A 38 -6.14 -0.94 -0.08
N GLU A 39 -6.08 -1.63 -1.22
CA GLU A 39 -5.42 -2.93 -1.33
C GLU A 39 -3.91 -2.83 -1.08
N ILE A 40 -3.26 -1.83 -1.66
CA ILE A 40 -1.82 -1.58 -1.45
C ILE A 40 -1.52 -1.32 0.03
N GLU A 41 -2.33 -0.49 0.70
CA GLU A 41 -2.19 -0.23 2.14
C GLU A 41 -2.41 -1.49 2.97
N SER A 42 -3.38 -2.33 2.60
CA SER A 42 -3.62 -3.62 3.25
C SER A 42 -2.43 -4.57 3.07
N LEU A 43 -1.83 -4.62 1.88
CA LEU A 43 -0.65 -5.44 1.59
C LEU A 43 0.56 -4.95 2.37
N GLN A 44 0.79 -3.64 2.41
CA GLN A 44 1.86 -3.03 3.20
C GLN A 44 1.69 -3.36 4.68
N GLY A 45 0.49 -3.17 5.26
CA GLY A 45 0.23 -3.53 6.65
C GLY A 45 0.38 -5.03 6.94
N SER A 46 0.00 -5.89 5.98
CA SER A 46 0.19 -7.35 6.11
C SER A 46 1.67 -7.73 6.08
N MET A 47 2.45 -7.12 5.19
CA MET A 47 3.89 -7.32 5.10
C MET A 47 4.60 -6.80 6.36
N GLU A 48 4.23 -5.63 6.86
CA GLU A 48 4.73 -5.10 8.13
C GLU A 48 4.38 -6.05 9.29
N GLY A 49 3.15 -6.57 9.35
CA GLY A 49 2.74 -7.54 10.36
C GLY A 49 3.54 -8.85 10.30
N GLN A 50 3.90 -9.32 9.10
CA GLN A 50 4.75 -10.50 8.92
C GLN A 50 6.21 -10.23 9.29
N LEU A 51 6.78 -9.10 8.86
CA LEU A 51 8.14 -8.67 9.17
C LEU A 51 8.34 -8.46 10.66
N TRP A 52 7.36 -7.84 11.34
CA TRP A 52 7.40 -7.54 12.77
C TRP A 52 6.69 -8.58 13.65
N SER A 53 6.34 -9.74 13.10
CA SER A 53 5.73 -10.81 13.90
C SER A 53 6.69 -11.29 15.00
N PRO A 54 6.18 -11.73 16.17
CA PRO A 54 7.04 -12.30 17.21
C PRO A 54 7.92 -13.43 16.69
N THR A 55 7.41 -14.24 15.77
CA THR A 55 8.13 -15.35 15.13
C THR A 55 9.31 -14.86 14.29
N SER A 56 9.13 -13.86 13.43
CA SER A 56 10.21 -13.29 12.61
C SER A 56 11.25 -12.57 13.49
N TRP A 57 10.83 -11.85 14.52
CA TRP A 57 11.75 -11.25 15.49
C TRP A 57 12.57 -12.29 16.28
N HIS A 58 11.94 -13.39 16.70
CA HIS A 58 12.64 -14.49 17.35
C HIS A 58 13.65 -15.19 16.42
N GLN A 59 13.32 -15.33 15.13
CA GLN A 59 14.22 -15.87 14.12
C GLN A 59 15.43 -14.95 13.88
N ASP A 60 15.19 -13.64 13.75
CA ASP A 60 16.26 -12.65 13.62
C ASP A 60 17.21 -12.65 14.82
N GLN A 61 16.66 -12.75 16.04
CA GLN A 61 17.48 -12.90 17.24
C GLN A 61 18.29 -14.20 17.26
N ALA A 62 17.71 -15.32 16.81
CA ALA A 62 18.42 -16.59 16.74
C ALA A 62 19.57 -16.53 15.73
N ALA A 63 19.33 -15.96 14.55
CA ALA A 63 20.34 -15.74 13.51
C ALA A 63 21.48 -14.84 14.01
N GLN A 64 21.17 -13.72 14.66
CA GLN A 64 22.18 -12.83 15.26
C GLN A 64 23.01 -13.51 16.34
N ARG A 65 22.41 -14.40 17.16
CA ARG A 65 23.14 -15.18 18.18
C ARG A 65 24.05 -16.23 17.56
N GLN A 66 23.66 -16.85 16.45
CA GLN A 66 24.49 -17.80 15.72
C GLN A 66 25.70 -17.10 15.08
N ALA A 67 25.49 -15.98 14.40
CA ALA A 67 26.58 -15.20 13.79
C ALA A 67 27.61 -14.71 14.81
N LYS A 68 27.21 -14.43 16.06
CA LYS A 68 28.12 -14.06 17.16
C LYS A 68 28.90 -15.23 17.77
N LYS A 69 28.46 -16.48 17.57
CA LYS A 69 29.16 -17.67 18.07
C LYS A 69 30.23 -18.20 17.11
N GLU A 70 30.16 -17.77 15.85
CA GLU A 70 31.10 -18.15 14.78
C GLU A 70 32.25 -17.13 14.60
N GLN A 71 32.29 -16.07 15.42
CA GLN A 71 33.42 -15.16 15.61
C GLN A 71 34.17 -15.48 16.91
#